data_AF-A0A943J2K1-F1
#
_entry.id   AF-A0A943J2K1-F1
#
_cell.length_a   1.000
_cell.length_b   1.000
_cell.length_c   1.000
_cell.angle_alpha   90.00
_cell.angle_beta   90.00
_cell.angle_gamma   90.00
#
_symmetry.space_group_name_H-M   'P 1'
#
loop_
_entity.id
_entity.type
_entity.pdbx_description
1 polymer ?
#
loop_
_entity_poly.entity_id
_entity_poly.type
_entity_poly.pdbx_seq_one_letter_code
_entity_poly.pdbx_strand_id
1 'polypeptide(L)'
;MNNYECLSSYTKEELINLIEIYSKNWLALDGVWFQSIERKFGMDEAMFHDREAWRRFTVIEAKRIKEFLGLGDNSGIEGLSKALRLRFNSNINKDKIEIGKNVLI
;
A
#
# COMPACT_ATOMS: atom_id res chain seq x y z
N MET A 1 8.30 -23.68 -14.68
CA MET A 1 7.32 -23.63 -13.59
C MET A 1 6.70 -22.25 -13.60
N ASN A 2 5.39 -22.16 -13.74
CA ASN A 2 4.68 -20.87 -13.72
C ASN A 2 4.76 -20.29 -12.30
N ASN A 3 4.91 -18.97 -12.14
CA ASN A 3 4.90 -18.33 -10.81
C ASN A 3 3.61 -18.66 -10.03
N TYR A 4 2.49 -18.83 -10.71
CA TYR A 4 1.23 -19.25 -10.08
C TYR A 4 1.35 -20.65 -9.45
N GLU A 5 1.97 -21.61 -10.13
CA GLU A 5 2.18 -22.97 -9.58
C GLU A 5 3.09 -22.94 -8.34
N CYS A 6 4.11 -22.07 -8.35
CA CYS A 6 4.99 -21.87 -7.21
C CYS A 6 4.22 -21.32 -6.01
N LEU A 7 3.49 -20.22 -6.18
CA LEU A 7 2.74 -19.59 -5.10
C LEU A 7 1.61 -20.48 -4.57
N SER A 8 0.94 -21.24 -5.45
CA SER A 8 -0.11 -22.19 -5.04
C SER A 8 0.39 -23.36 -4.21
N SER A 9 1.70 -23.61 -4.15
CA SER A 9 2.28 -24.67 -3.30
C SER A 9 2.42 -24.27 -1.82
N TYR A 10 2.31 -22.98 -1.51
CA TYR A 10 2.39 -22.46 -0.14
C TYR A 10 1.02 -22.44 0.55
N THR A 11 1.02 -22.57 1.86
CA THR A 11 -0.16 -22.40 2.71
C THR A 11 -0.65 -20.95 2.73
N LYS A 12 -1.90 -20.74 3.14
CA LYS A 12 -2.47 -19.40 3.31
C LYS A 12 -1.64 -18.54 4.28
N GLU A 13 -1.14 -19.13 5.36
CA GLU A 13 -0.33 -18.40 6.36
C GLU A 13 1.01 -17.97 5.78
N GLU A 14 1.70 -18.85 5.05
CA GLU A 14 2.94 -18.51 4.37
C GLU A 14 2.73 -17.42 3.31
N LEU A 15 1.62 -17.45 2.57
CA LEU A 15 1.28 -16.41 1.60
C LEU A 15 0.98 -15.06 2.27
N ILE A 16 0.32 -15.06 3.43
CA ILE A 16 0.09 -13.83 4.21
C ILE A 16 1.43 -13.27 4.72
N ASN A 17 2.31 -14.12 5.26
CA ASN A 17 3.66 -13.71 5.67
C ASN A 17 4.48 -13.19 4.50
N LEU A 18 4.34 -13.78 3.31
CA LEU A 18 5.00 -13.29 2.10
C LEU A 18 4.50 -11.90 1.70
N ILE A 19 3.20 -11.62 1.83
CA ILE A 19 2.62 -10.29 1.59
C ILE A 19 3.21 -9.27 2.58
N GLU A 20 3.37 -9.63 3.86
CA GLU A 20 4.02 -8.77 4.85
C GLU A 20 5.48 -8.47 4.45
N ILE A 21 6.24 -9.47 4.02
CA ILE A 21 7.62 -9.31 3.54
C ILE A 21 7.67 -8.36 2.33
N TYR A 22 6.81 -8.55 1.34
CA TYR A 22 6.75 -7.67 0.17
C TYR A 22 6.36 -6.24 0.55
N SER A 23 5.50 -6.07 1.55
CA SER A 23 5.14 -4.75 2.06
C SER A 23 6.33 -4.05 2.71
N LYS A 24 7.10 -4.76 3.55
CA LYS A 24 8.35 -4.24 4.15
C LYS A 24 9.40 -3.91 3.10
N ASN A 25 9.57 -4.77 2.09
CA ASN A 25 10.54 -4.55 1.01
C ASN A 25 10.18 -3.31 0.19
N TRP A 26 8.89 -3.09 -0.09
CA TRP A 26 8.43 -1.89 -0.77
C TRP A 26 8.73 -0.61 0.03
N LEU A 27 8.46 -0.62 1.33
CA LEU A 27 8.78 0.53 2.21
C LEU A 27 10.29 0.77 2.29
N ALA A 28 11.09 -0.30 2.37
CA ALA A 28 12.55 -0.18 2.35
C ALA A 28 13.05 0.40 1.01
N LEU A 29 12.48 -0.02 -0.11
CA LEU A 29 12.80 0.49 -1.45
C LEU A 29 12.51 2.00 -1.55
N ASP A 30 11.36 2.45 -1.05
CA ASP A 30 10.98 3.86 -0.99
C ASP A 30 12.03 4.70 -0.25
N GLY A 31 12.43 4.25 0.95
CA GLY A 31 13.46 4.92 1.75
C GLY A 31 14.83 4.97 1.08
N VAL A 32 15.33 3.86 0.50
CA VAL A 32 16.65 3.86 -0.15
C VAL A 32 16.67 4.67 -1.45
N TRP A 33 15.53 4.73 -2.16
CA TRP A 33 15.36 5.59 -3.32
C TRP A 33 15.35 7.07 -2.92
N PHE A 34 14.60 7.45 -1.88
CA PHE A 34 14.58 8.80 -1.34
C PHE A 34 15.98 9.27 -0.96
N GLN A 35 16.69 8.46 -0.17
CA GLN A 35 18.06 8.77 0.26
C GLN A 35 19.05 8.86 -0.91
N SER A 36 18.80 8.14 -2.01
CA SER A 36 19.62 8.24 -3.22
C SER A 36 19.56 9.64 -3.83
N ILE A 37 18.35 10.22 -3.88
CA ILE A 37 18.13 11.59 -4.35
C ILE A 37 18.70 12.58 -3.34
N GLU A 38 18.39 12.40 -2.06
CA GLU A 38 18.85 13.28 -0.97
C GLU A 38 20.39 13.40 -0.96
N ARG A 39 21.12 12.28 -1.05
CA ARG A 39 22.59 12.30 -1.07
C ARG A 39 23.18 13.03 -2.26
N LYS A 40 22.48 13.08 -3.40
CA LYS A 40 22.99 13.67 -4.63
C LYS A 40 22.56 15.13 -4.83
N PHE A 41 21.33 15.46 -4.42
CA PHE A 41 20.67 16.71 -4.76
C PHE A 41 20.13 17.48 -3.54
N GLY A 42 20.24 16.91 -2.34
CA GLY A 42 19.76 17.51 -1.09
C GLY A 42 18.31 17.18 -0.76
N MET A 43 17.89 17.59 0.44
CA MET A 43 16.57 17.28 1.01
C MET A 43 15.41 17.83 0.18
N ASP A 44 15.53 19.06 -0.33
CA ASP A 44 14.43 19.72 -1.05
C ASP A 44 14.03 18.96 -2.32
N GLU A 45 15.02 18.45 -3.06
CA GLU A 45 14.79 17.63 -4.26
C GLU A 45 14.24 16.25 -3.91
N ALA A 46 14.75 15.61 -2.86
CA ALA A 46 14.21 14.34 -2.38
C ALA A 46 12.72 14.49 -2.00
N MET A 47 12.37 15.56 -1.30
CA MET A 47 11.00 15.87 -0.91
C MET A 47 10.09 16.22 -2.09
N PHE A 48 10.62 16.89 -3.12
CA PHE A 48 9.87 17.13 -4.36
C PHE A 48 9.51 15.80 -5.04
N HIS A 49 10.49 14.93 -5.22
CA HIS A 49 10.29 13.64 -5.86
C HIS A 49 9.39 12.70 -5.06
N ASP A 50 9.54 12.68 -3.73
CA ASP A 50 8.66 11.94 -2.82
C ASP A 50 7.19 12.33 -3.01
N ARG A 51 6.89 13.65 -2.95
CA ARG A 51 5.52 14.15 -3.16
C ARG A 51 4.95 13.73 -4.52
N GLU A 52 5.73 13.84 -5.59
CA GLU A 52 5.27 13.44 -6.93
C GLU A 52 5.06 11.92 -7.06
N ALA A 53 5.90 11.11 -6.40
CA ALA A 53 5.73 9.67 -6.34
C ALA A 53 4.42 9.31 -5.62
N TRP A 54 4.20 9.84 -4.41
CA TRP A 54 2.99 9.57 -3.63
C TRP A 54 1.71 10.08 -4.30
N ARG A 55 1.76 11.24 -4.98
CA ARG A 55 0.62 11.78 -5.76
C ARG A 55 0.12 10.82 -6.82
N ARG A 56 1.02 10.05 -7.45
CA ARG A 56 0.68 9.06 -8.48
C ARG A 56 0.37 7.69 -7.88
N PHE A 57 1.20 7.24 -6.95
CA PHE A 57 1.10 5.89 -6.38
C PHE A 57 -0.20 5.69 -5.62
N THR A 58 -0.62 6.65 -4.79
CA THR A 58 -1.84 6.53 -3.98
C THR A 58 -3.10 6.30 -4.84
N VAL A 59 -3.19 6.97 -5.99
CA VAL A 59 -4.29 6.79 -6.94
C VAL A 59 -4.24 5.39 -7.59
N ILE A 60 -3.05 4.90 -7.92
CA ILE A 60 -2.87 3.56 -8.52
C ILE A 60 -3.23 2.47 -7.51
N GLU A 61 -2.74 2.56 -6.27
CA GLU A 61 -3.05 1.64 -5.18
C GLU A 61 -4.58 1.62 -4.94
N ALA A 62 -5.20 2.79 -4.78
CA ALA A 62 -6.63 2.90 -4.55
C ALA A 62 -7.46 2.26 -5.67
N LYS A 63 -7.10 2.48 -6.95
CA LYS A 63 -7.80 1.86 -8.09
C LYS A 63 -7.70 0.34 -8.07
N ARG A 64 -6.50 -0.21 -7.86
CA ARG A 64 -6.28 -1.66 -7.83
C ARG A 64 -7.02 -2.33 -6.67
N ILE A 65 -7.02 -1.70 -5.49
CA ILE A 65 -7.75 -2.22 -4.33
C ILE A 65 -9.26 -2.13 -4.58
N LYS A 66 -9.74 -1.02 -5.14
CA LYS A 66 -11.16 -0.84 -5.51
C LYS A 66 -11.62 -1.96 -6.46
N GLU A 67 -10.84 -2.24 -7.50
CA GLU A 67 -11.09 -3.33 -8.46
C GLU A 67 -11.07 -4.70 -7.78
N PHE A 68 -10.04 -4.98 -6.95
CA PHE A 68 -9.93 -6.23 -6.21
C PHE A 68 -11.13 -6.49 -5.29
N LEU A 69 -11.65 -5.45 -4.64
CA LEU A 69 -12.82 -5.52 -3.76
C LEU A 69 -14.16 -5.45 -4.51
N GLY A 70 -14.16 -5.21 -5.83
CA GLY A 70 -15.39 -5.00 -6.60
C GLY A 70 -16.21 -3.79 -6.15
N LEU A 71 -15.57 -2.73 -5.63
CA LEU A 71 -16.25 -1.55 -5.12
C LEU A 71 -16.74 -0.64 -6.25
N GLY A 72 -17.99 -0.20 -6.19
CA GLY A 72 -18.57 0.78 -7.11
C GLY A 72 -18.09 2.22 -6.86
N ASP A 73 -18.48 3.13 -7.74
CA ASP A 73 -18.34 4.57 -7.46
C ASP A 73 -19.17 4.96 -6.23
N ASN A 74 -18.67 5.91 -5.44
CA ASN A 74 -19.34 6.41 -4.23
C ASN A 74 -19.69 5.32 -3.20
N SER A 75 -18.81 4.34 -2.99
CA SER A 75 -18.99 3.21 -2.04
C SER A 75 -19.04 3.60 -0.54
N GLY A 76 -19.14 4.89 -0.22
CA GLY A 76 -19.30 5.38 1.15
C GLY A 76 -18.12 5.11 2.09
N ILE A 77 -18.35 5.34 3.38
CA ILE A 77 -17.36 5.15 4.45
C ILE A 77 -17.06 3.66 4.65
N GLU A 78 -18.05 2.79 4.45
CA GLU A 78 -17.89 1.35 4.55
C GLU A 78 -16.95 0.81 3.47
N GLY A 79 -17.12 1.25 2.22
CA GLY A 79 -16.22 0.89 1.12
C GLY A 79 -14.80 1.41 1.35
N LEU A 80 -14.68 2.66 1.81
CA LEU A 80 -13.40 3.26 2.15
C LEU A 80 -12.69 2.48 3.27
N SER A 81 -13.40 2.12 4.35
CA SER A 81 -12.86 1.33 5.46
C SER A 81 -12.31 -0.01 5.00
N LYS A 82 -13.02 -0.73 4.12
CA LYS A 82 -12.54 -1.99 3.56
C LYS A 82 -11.28 -1.80 2.70
N ALA A 83 -11.26 -0.76 1.86
CA ALA A 83 -10.11 -0.48 1.00
C ALA A 83 -8.86 -0.09 1.81
N LEU A 84 -9.02 0.74 2.85
CA LEU A 84 -7.91 1.18 3.68
C LEU A 84 -7.20 0.01 4.38
N ARG A 85 -7.95 -1.01 4.84
CA ARG A 85 -7.38 -2.22 5.47
C ARG A 85 -6.48 -3.05 4.56
N LEU A 86 -6.56 -2.85 3.24
CA LEU A 86 -5.80 -3.61 2.25
C LEU A 86 -4.62 -2.83 1.66
N ARG A 87 -4.35 -1.62 2.16
CA ARG A 87 -3.17 -0.84 1.73
C ARG A 87 -1.90 -1.52 2.20
N PHE A 88 -0.81 -1.30 1.46
CA PHE A 88 0.51 -1.82 1.84
C PHE A 88 0.91 -1.45 3.27
N ASN A 89 0.62 -0.21 3.68
CA ASN A 89 0.94 0.28 5.02
C ASN A 89 0.19 -0.47 6.14
N SER A 90 -1.01 -1.00 5.87
CA SER A 90 -1.79 -1.74 6.88
C SER A 90 -1.22 -3.13 7.15
N ASN A 91 -0.37 -3.66 6.27
CA ASN A 91 0.36 -4.91 6.55
C ASN A 91 1.57 -4.69 7.46
N ILE A 92 2.06 -3.45 7.61
CA ILE A 92 3.31 -3.13 8.33
C ILE A 92 3.00 -2.42 9.66
N ASN A 93 1.95 -1.61 9.69
CA ASN A 93 1.58 -0.83 10.85
C ASN A 93 0.42 -1.47 11.60
N LYS A 94 0.42 -1.32 12.93
CA LYS A 94 -0.76 -1.59 13.75
C LYS A 94 -1.63 -0.34 13.74
N ASP A 95 -2.59 -0.31 12.82
CA ASP A 95 -3.60 0.74 12.74
C ASP A 95 -4.95 0.25 13.27
N LYS A 96 -5.84 1.22 13.56
CA LYS A 96 -7.23 0.97 13.89
C LYS A 96 -8.06 1.91 13.04
N ILE A 97 -9.15 1.38 12.48
CA ILE A 97 -10.16 2.17 11.76
C ILE A 97 -11.43 2.17 12.59
N GLU A 98 -11.92 3.36 12.91
CA GLU A 98 -13.18 3.60 13.61
C GLU A 98 -14.15 4.36 12.70
N ILE A 99 -15.40 3.90 12.65
CA ILE A 99 -16.47 4.54 11.88
C ILE A 99 -17.38 5.28 12.85
N GLY A 100 -17.35 6.61 12.78
CA GLY A 100 -18.31 7.51 13.42
C GLY A 100 -19.50 7.80 12.50
N LYS A 101 -20.38 8.71 12.94
CA LYS A 101 -21.67 9.00 12.27
C LYS A 101 -21.55 9.47 10.81
N ASN A 102 -20.41 10.06 10.42
CA ASN A 102 -20.06 10.46 9.05
C ASN A 102 -18.53 10.67 8.92
N VAL A 103 -17.74 9.99 9.75
CA VAL A 103 -16.30 10.20 9.84
C VAL A 103 -15.62 8.84 9.93
N LEU A 104 -14.53 8.68 9.20
CA LEU A 104 -13.61 7.57 9.36
C LEU A 104 -12.37 8.12 10.09
N ILE A 105 -12.03 7.49 11.21
CA ILE A 105 -10.88 7.83 12.06
C ILE A 105 -9.88 6.68 12.00
#